data_AF-A0A9W4V0C3-F1
#
_entry.id   AF-A0A9W4V0C3-F1
#
_cell.length_a   1.000
_cell.length_b   1.000
_cell.length_c   1.000
_cell.angle_alpha   90.00
_cell.angle_beta   90.00
_cell.angle_gamma   90.00
#
_symmetry.space_group_name_H-M   'P 1'
#
loop_
_entity.id
_entity.type
_entity.pdbx_description
1 polymer ?
#
loop_
_entity_poly.entity_id
_entity_poly.type
_entity_poly.pdbx_seq_one_letter_code
_entity_poly.pdbx_strand_id
1 'polypeptide(L)'
;MKYRTCVPVAERTPGAASRQLDLALGASDYAELRLDYIAPSRVAEALELAAGRLGRTVCTLRPRSEGGRFAGSEEARLRLLEEAAGFDPFLLDVEYSALSSRRGLARRLGGARLLVSWHDFGGTPGAAALAGRRKRMSRFGGLAKMACMARSTADAARMLGIYGGRDRRLVAFAMGDPGRISRILCMHLGSPFTYASLSRPTAPGQMSVAEVAALGGAVAP
;
A
#
# COMPACT_ATOMS: atom_id res chain seq x y z
N MET A 1 -6.34 -21.50 1.36
CA MET A 1 -5.21 -20.67 0.85
C MET A 1 -4.77 -19.76 2.00
N LYS A 2 -3.48 -19.66 2.36
CA LYS A 2 -3.06 -18.70 3.41
C LYS A 2 -3.10 -17.28 2.84
N TYR A 3 -3.97 -16.41 3.36
CA TYR A 3 -3.98 -14.99 2.98
C TYR A 3 -2.81 -14.27 3.62
N ARG A 4 -2.01 -13.60 2.79
CA ARG A 4 -0.93 -12.73 3.26
C ARG A 4 -1.46 -11.35 3.56
N THR A 5 -0.98 -10.77 4.66
CA THR A 5 -1.43 -9.45 5.12
C THR A 5 -0.28 -8.47 5.24
N CYS A 6 -0.60 -7.19 5.02
CA CYS A 6 0.27 -6.05 5.28
C CYS A 6 -0.41 -5.13 6.30
N VAL A 7 0.25 -4.91 7.44
CA VAL A 7 -0.26 -4.03 8.51
C VAL A 7 0.41 -2.66 8.45
N PRO A 8 -0.34 -1.57 8.24
CA PRO A 8 0.21 -0.22 8.30
C PRO A 8 0.45 0.24 9.75
N VAL A 9 1.62 0.86 9.96
CA VAL A 9 2.08 1.46 11.21
C VAL A 9 2.12 2.97 11.01
N ALA A 10 1.20 3.67 11.67
CA ALA A 10 0.96 5.11 11.51
C ALA A 10 1.26 5.88 12.81
N GLU A 11 2.52 5.82 13.23
CA GLU A 11 3.01 6.44 14.46
C GLU A 11 3.70 7.77 14.21
N ARG A 12 3.65 8.67 15.20
CA ARG A 12 4.20 10.03 15.08
C ARG A 12 5.67 10.15 15.44
N THR A 13 6.22 9.18 16.18
CA THR A 13 7.60 9.19 16.63
C THR A 13 8.34 7.96 16.14
N PRO A 14 9.63 8.06 15.78
CA PRO A 14 10.48 6.94 15.38
C PRO A 14 10.46 5.77 16.37
N GLY A 15 10.60 6.04 17.67
CA GLY A 15 10.56 4.99 18.70
C GLY A 15 9.21 4.28 18.81
N ALA A 16 8.09 4.99 18.69
CA ALA A 16 6.76 4.36 18.67
C ALA A 16 6.56 3.55 17.38
N ALA A 17 6.99 4.09 16.24
CA ALA A 17 6.94 3.40 14.95
C ALA A 17 7.72 2.09 14.97
N SER A 18 8.94 2.08 15.52
CA SER A 18 9.75 0.86 15.67
C SER A 18 9.04 -0.20 16.50
N ARG A 19 8.50 0.16 17.67
CA ARG A 19 7.79 -0.81 18.53
C ARG A 19 6.53 -1.36 17.87
N GLN A 20 5.76 -0.50 17.20
CA GLN A 20 4.56 -0.94 16.47
C GLN A 20 4.90 -1.77 15.25
N LEU A 21 6.05 -1.54 14.61
CA LEU A 21 6.54 -2.36 13.52
C LEU A 21 6.81 -3.80 13.98
N ASP A 22 7.37 -3.99 15.18
CA ASP A 22 7.59 -5.32 15.75
C ASP A 22 6.26 -6.05 15.98
N LEU A 23 5.25 -5.36 16.55
CA LEU A 23 3.90 -5.92 16.74
C LEU A 23 3.23 -6.26 15.40
N ALA A 24 3.35 -5.38 14.41
CA ALA A 24 2.80 -5.59 13.07
C ALA A 24 3.41 -6.82 12.39
N LEU A 25 4.73 -6.94 12.41
CA LEU A 25 5.45 -8.07 11.78
C LEU A 25 5.30 -9.39 12.54
N GLY A 26 4.97 -9.33 13.84
CA GLY A 26 4.60 -10.50 14.63
C GLY A 26 3.21 -11.04 14.29
N ALA A 27 2.27 -10.17 13.88
CA ALA A 27 0.90 -10.56 13.53
C ALA A 27 0.66 -10.78 12.03
N SER A 28 1.51 -10.24 11.15
CA SER A 28 1.27 -10.22 9.71
C SER A 28 2.52 -10.53 8.89
N ASP A 29 2.35 -10.91 7.61
CA ASP A 29 3.46 -11.28 6.74
C ASP A 29 4.37 -10.07 6.43
N TYR A 30 3.75 -8.90 6.23
CA TYR A 30 4.41 -7.63 5.92
C TYR A 30 3.88 -6.51 6.81
N ALA A 31 4.65 -5.43 6.92
CA ALA A 31 4.17 -4.19 7.51
C ALA A 31 4.33 -3.02 6.52
N GLU A 32 3.59 -1.94 6.73
CA GLU A 32 3.79 -0.68 6.02
C GLU A 32 4.19 0.42 7.02
N LEU A 33 5.40 0.93 6.92
CA LEU A 33 5.85 2.07 7.73
C LEU A 33 5.37 3.37 7.08
N ARG A 34 4.39 4.03 7.70
CA ARG A 34 3.82 5.31 7.24
C ARG A 34 4.68 6.48 7.70
N LEU A 35 5.73 6.75 6.94
CA LEU A 35 6.67 7.85 7.19
C LEU A 35 5.99 9.23 7.15
N ASP A 36 4.85 9.36 6.48
CA ASP A 36 4.09 10.62 6.43
C ASP A 36 3.48 11.03 7.78
N TYR A 37 3.44 10.14 8.76
CA TYR A 37 3.04 10.47 10.14
C TYR A 37 4.19 10.98 11.00
N ILE A 38 5.43 10.77 10.56
CA ILE A 38 6.65 11.18 11.26
C ILE A 38 7.08 12.54 10.74
N ALA A 39 7.61 13.39 11.62
CA ALA A 39 8.17 14.68 11.20
C ALA A 39 9.28 14.47 10.17
N PRO A 40 9.34 15.22 9.06
CA PRO A 40 10.34 15.04 8.00
C PRO A 40 11.80 14.99 8.50
N SER A 41 12.13 15.80 9.51
CA SER A 41 13.47 15.83 10.13
C SER A 41 13.85 14.57 10.91
N ARG A 42 12.89 13.67 11.16
CA ARG A 42 13.06 12.43 11.94
C ARG A 42 12.83 11.16 11.11
N VAL A 43 12.68 11.29 9.79
CA VAL A 43 12.52 10.14 8.90
C VAL A 43 13.77 9.26 8.89
N ALA A 44 14.96 9.87 8.84
CA ALA A 44 16.25 9.17 8.96
C ALA A 44 16.30 8.27 10.21
N GLU A 45 16.03 8.87 11.38
CA GLU A 45 15.98 8.16 12.67
C GLU A 45 14.97 7.00 12.64
N ALA A 46 13.81 7.17 12.01
CA ALA A 46 12.80 6.11 11.88
C ALA A 46 13.28 4.96 10.99
N LEU A 47 13.98 5.26 9.90
CA LEU A 47 14.55 4.26 9.00
C LEU A 47 15.68 3.47 9.69
N GLU A 48 16.57 4.17 10.39
CA GLU A 48 17.65 3.56 11.18
C GLU A 48 17.10 2.62 12.25
N LEU A 49 16.12 3.08 13.03
CA LEU A 49 15.46 2.26 14.04
C LEU A 49 14.69 1.08 13.44
N ALA A 50 14.28 1.13 12.18
CA ALA A 50 13.56 0.06 11.50
C ALA A 50 14.47 -0.88 10.67
N ALA A 51 15.75 -0.55 10.46
CA ALA A 51 16.62 -1.16 9.43
C ALA A 51 16.58 -2.70 9.41
N GLY A 52 16.69 -3.36 10.56
CA GLY A 52 16.63 -4.83 10.67
C GLY A 52 15.29 -5.49 10.31
N ARG A 53 14.25 -4.71 10.05
CA ARG A 53 12.89 -5.14 9.72
C ARG A 53 12.46 -4.71 8.30
N LEU A 54 13.28 -3.92 7.61
CA LEU A 54 12.89 -3.33 6.33
C LEU A 54 12.72 -4.35 5.20
N GLY A 55 13.40 -5.49 5.25
CA GLY A 55 13.21 -6.60 4.29
C GLY A 55 11.80 -7.22 4.28
N ARG A 56 10.93 -6.88 5.23
CA ARG A 56 9.49 -7.23 5.27
C ARG A 56 8.58 -6.00 5.33
N THR A 57 9.11 -4.80 5.13
CA THR A 57 8.39 -3.53 5.34
C THR A 57 8.24 -2.75 4.04
N VAL A 58 7.02 -2.30 3.77
CA VAL A 58 6.71 -1.30 2.75
C VAL A 58 6.98 0.08 3.35
N CYS A 59 7.92 0.85 2.81
CA CYS A 59 8.12 2.24 3.21
C CYS A 59 7.20 3.13 2.38
N THR A 60 6.33 3.91 3.05
CA THR A 60 5.34 4.76 2.39
C THR A 60 5.42 6.19 2.91
N LEU A 61 5.65 7.14 2.01
CA LEU A 61 5.61 8.59 2.31
C LEU A 61 4.48 9.25 1.51
N ARG A 62 3.24 9.02 1.97
CA ARG A 62 2.00 9.41 1.26
C ARG A 62 1.79 10.93 1.29
N PRO A 63 1.58 11.60 0.13
CA PRO A 63 1.21 13.02 0.08
C PRO A 63 -0.27 13.23 0.45
N ARG A 64 -0.61 14.46 0.85
CA ARG A 64 -1.99 14.85 1.16
C ARG A 64 -2.98 14.65 0.01
N SER A 65 -2.54 14.84 -1.23
CA SER A 65 -3.35 14.64 -2.44
C SER A 65 -3.87 13.21 -2.60
N GLU A 66 -3.23 12.22 -1.95
CA GLU A 66 -3.65 10.82 -1.94
C GLU A 66 -3.95 10.32 -0.51
N GLY A 67 -4.40 11.21 0.39
CA GLY A 67 -4.88 10.85 1.73
C GLY A 67 -3.80 10.63 2.78
N GLY A 68 -2.57 11.06 2.52
CA GLY A 68 -1.47 11.06 3.47
C GLY A 68 -1.37 12.32 4.32
N ARG A 69 -0.34 12.37 5.15
CA ARG A 69 -0.07 13.50 6.06
C ARG A 69 1.15 14.34 5.69
N PHE A 70 1.94 13.91 4.69
CA PHE A 70 3.12 14.66 4.27
C PHE A 70 2.71 16.03 3.69
N ALA A 71 3.25 17.08 4.28
CA ALA A 71 2.88 18.47 3.99
C ALA A 71 4.01 19.30 3.34
N GLY A 72 5.18 18.71 3.08
CA GLY A 72 6.30 19.38 2.42
C GLY A 72 6.14 19.45 0.90
N SER A 73 7.14 20.02 0.21
CA SER A 73 7.19 20.02 -1.24
C SER A 73 7.43 18.62 -1.81
N GLU A 74 7.04 18.40 -3.06
CA GLU A 74 7.28 17.13 -3.74
C GLU A 74 8.77 16.81 -3.85
N GLU A 75 9.61 17.81 -4.06
CA GLU A 75 11.06 17.67 -4.11
C GLU A 75 11.64 17.22 -2.77
N ALA A 76 11.11 17.75 -1.65
CA ALA A 76 11.49 17.31 -0.32
C ALA A 76 11.03 15.86 -0.07
N ARG A 77 9.82 15.51 -0.52
CA ARG A 77 9.29 14.15 -0.43
C ARG A 77 10.15 13.15 -1.19
N LEU A 78 10.55 13.49 -2.42
CA LEU A 78 11.37 12.64 -3.26
C LEU A 78 12.77 12.41 -2.67
N ARG A 79 13.38 13.41 -2.05
CA ARG A 79 14.66 13.22 -1.33
C ARG A 79 14.54 12.21 -0.18
N LEU A 80 13.46 12.28 0.60
CA LEU A 80 13.19 11.33 1.68
C LEU A 80 12.87 9.92 1.14
N LEU A 81 12.24 9.82 -0.03
CA LEU A 81 12.03 8.53 -0.71
C LEU A 81 13.34 7.95 -1.26
N GLU A 82 14.25 8.78 -1.78
CA GLU A 82 15.60 8.37 -2.19
C GLU A 82 16.41 7.86 -0.98
N GLU A 83 16.31 8.55 0.15
CA GLU A 83 16.90 8.10 1.42
C GLU A 83 16.31 6.75 1.86
N ALA A 84 14.98 6.61 1.91
CA ALA A 84 14.31 5.36 2.25
C ALA A 84 14.67 4.22 1.29
N ALA A 85 14.90 4.50 0.01
CA ALA A 85 15.37 3.51 -0.97
C ALA A 85 16.77 2.97 -0.62
N GLY A 86 17.65 3.80 -0.06
CA GLY A 86 18.99 3.41 0.37
C GLY A 86 19.01 2.39 1.51
N PHE A 87 17.93 2.29 2.28
CA PHE A 87 17.75 1.29 3.34
C PHE A 87 17.18 -0.06 2.84
N ASP A 88 17.01 -0.21 1.53
CA ASP A 88 16.61 -1.46 0.87
C ASP A 88 15.32 -2.12 1.44
N PRO A 89 14.18 -1.39 1.50
CA PRO A 89 12.93 -1.94 2.03
C PRO A 89 12.34 -3.02 1.11
N PHE A 90 11.45 -3.86 1.66
CA PHE A 90 10.72 -4.88 0.89
C PHE A 90 10.06 -4.26 -0.34
N LEU A 91 9.35 -3.15 -0.12
CA LEU A 91 8.83 -2.30 -1.18
C LEU A 91 8.96 -0.83 -0.79
N LEU A 92 9.14 0.04 -1.78
CA LEU A 92 9.01 1.49 -1.62
C LEU A 92 7.72 1.94 -2.33
N ASP A 93 6.75 2.47 -1.59
CA ASP A 93 5.49 2.98 -2.13
C ASP A 93 5.71 4.38 -2.72
N VAL A 94 5.44 4.50 -4.02
CA VAL A 94 5.57 5.76 -4.77
C VAL A 94 4.34 5.95 -5.66
N GLU A 95 3.72 7.11 -5.57
CA GLU A 95 2.53 7.43 -6.35
C GLU A 95 2.82 7.48 -7.85
N TYR A 96 1.91 6.93 -8.63
CA TYR A 96 1.95 6.96 -10.09
C TYR A 96 2.08 8.39 -10.65
N SER A 97 1.46 9.38 -10.00
CA SER A 97 1.52 10.79 -10.39
C SER A 97 2.96 11.33 -10.34
N ALA A 98 3.76 10.93 -9.36
CA ALA A 98 5.16 11.31 -9.23
C ALA A 98 6.04 10.61 -10.29
N LEU A 99 5.81 9.32 -10.51
CA LEU A 99 6.57 8.53 -11.49
C LEU A 99 6.28 8.92 -12.94
N SER A 100 5.02 9.19 -13.26
CA SER A 100 4.58 9.53 -14.63
C SER A 100 5.01 10.92 -15.09
N SER A 101 5.24 11.85 -14.15
CA SER A 101 5.70 13.20 -14.45
C SER A 101 7.24 13.32 -14.53
N ARG A 102 7.99 12.30 -14.08
CA ARG A 102 9.46 12.37 -13.94
C ARG A 102 10.16 11.18 -14.59
N ARG A 103 10.75 11.41 -15.76
CA ARG A 103 11.50 10.39 -16.50
C ARG A 103 12.65 9.83 -15.64
N GLY A 104 12.77 8.51 -15.60
CA GLY A 104 13.86 7.82 -14.91
C GLY A 104 13.73 7.74 -13.37
N LEU A 105 12.75 8.42 -12.76
CA LEU A 105 12.55 8.39 -11.30
C LEU A 105 12.38 6.96 -10.77
N ALA A 106 11.58 6.13 -11.46
CA ALA A 106 11.37 4.74 -11.05
C ALA A 106 12.68 3.95 -10.96
N ARG A 107 13.61 4.16 -11.89
CA ARG A 107 14.92 3.48 -11.88
C ARG A 107 15.78 3.97 -10.71
N ARG A 108 15.77 5.28 -10.45
CA ARG A 108 16.54 5.89 -9.34
C ARG A 108 16.07 5.40 -7.97
N LEU A 109 14.78 5.11 -7.81
CA LEU A 109 14.16 4.68 -6.56
C LEU A 109 14.12 3.14 -6.36
N GLY A 110 14.78 2.36 -7.21
CA GLY A 110 14.90 0.90 -7.04
C GLY A 110 14.08 0.03 -8.01
N GLY A 111 13.32 0.63 -8.93
CA GLY A 111 12.70 -0.05 -10.06
C GLY A 111 11.72 -1.18 -9.67
N ALA A 112 12.18 -2.43 -9.72
CA ALA A 112 11.35 -3.61 -9.46
C ALA A 112 10.84 -3.70 -8.01
N ARG A 113 11.49 -3.00 -7.06
CA ARG A 113 11.07 -2.93 -5.64
C ARG A 113 10.02 -1.85 -5.38
N LEU A 114 9.52 -1.17 -6.40
CA LEU A 114 8.50 -0.15 -6.22
C LEU A 114 7.11 -0.77 -6.04
N LEU A 115 6.36 -0.19 -5.12
CA LEU A 115 4.91 -0.29 -5.06
C LEU A 115 4.33 0.98 -5.71
N VAL A 116 4.04 0.88 -6.99
CA VAL A 116 3.50 1.99 -7.80
C VAL A 116 2.04 2.15 -7.41
N SER A 117 1.72 3.20 -6.67
CA SER A 117 0.41 3.32 -6.04
C SER A 117 -0.45 4.43 -6.63
N TRP A 118 -1.77 4.28 -6.47
CA TRP A 118 -2.73 5.32 -6.82
C TRP A 118 -3.99 5.18 -5.97
N HIS A 119 -4.45 6.31 -5.44
CA HIS A 119 -5.61 6.40 -4.59
C HIS A 119 -6.63 7.38 -5.15
N ASP A 120 -7.91 7.03 -5.03
CA ASP A 120 -9.02 7.93 -5.37
C ASP A 120 -10.04 7.94 -4.23
N PHE A 121 -10.03 9.02 -3.46
CA PHE A 121 -11.00 9.21 -2.37
C PHE A 121 -12.33 9.78 -2.87
N GLY A 122 -12.39 10.27 -4.11
CA GLY A 122 -13.60 10.81 -4.73
C GLY A 122 -14.57 9.73 -5.17
N GLY A 123 -14.06 8.58 -5.64
CA GLY A 123 -14.90 7.45 -6.03
C GLY A 123 -14.15 6.38 -6.82
N THR A 124 -14.87 5.40 -7.33
CA THR A 124 -14.31 4.34 -8.18
C THR A 124 -14.62 4.61 -9.65
N PRO A 125 -13.61 4.92 -10.50
CA PRO A 125 -13.84 5.18 -11.92
C PRO A 125 -14.46 4.00 -12.68
N GLY A 126 -14.91 4.25 -13.91
CA GLY A 126 -15.39 3.22 -14.82
C GLY A 126 -14.32 2.17 -15.18
N ALA A 127 -14.77 0.99 -15.63
CA ALA A 127 -13.90 -0.18 -15.84
C ALA A 127 -12.76 0.11 -16.83
N ALA A 128 -13.05 0.78 -17.95
CA ALA A 128 -12.06 1.16 -18.94
C ALA A 128 -11.00 2.13 -18.37
N ALA A 129 -11.40 3.07 -17.51
CA ALA A 129 -10.49 4.00 -16.87
C ALA A 129 -9.57 3.30 -15.86
N LEU A 130 -10.13 2.38 -15.07
CA LEU A 130 -9.35 1.55 -14.13
C LEU A 130 -8.35 0.65 -14.88
N ALA A 131 -8.79 -0.07 -15.92
CA ALA A 131 -7.92 -0.92 -16.73
C ALA A 131 -6.82 -0.11 -17.43
N GLY A 132 -7.16 1.05 -17.99
CA GLY A 132 -6.20 1.98 -18.58
C GLY A 132 -5.17 2.48 -17.57
N ARG A 133 -5.60 2.76 -16.33
CA ARG A 133 -4.71 3.18 -15.25
C ARG A 133 -3.78 2.05 -14.82
N ARG A 134 -4.30 0.84 -14.58
CA ARG A 134 -3.51 -0.36 -14.30
C ARG A 134 -2.43 -0.57 -15.37
N LYS A 135 -2.80 -0.51 -16.65
CA LYS A 135 -1.87 -0.66 -17.79
C LYS A 135 -0.77 0.41 -17.83
N ARG A 136 -1.05 1.64 -17.39
CA ARG A 136 -0.02 2.69 -17.31
C ARG A 136 0.90 2.47 -16.11
N MET A 137 0.37 2.07 -14.96
CA MET A 137 1.14 1.79 -13.76
C MET A 137 2.08 0.59 -13.94
N SER A 138 1.65 -0.45 -14.67
CA SER A 138 2.47 -1.64 -14.92
C SER A 138 3.76 -1.38 -15.72
N ARG A 139 3.86 -0.23 -16.41
CA ARG A 139 5.06 0.16 -17.18
C ARG A 139 6.27 0.49 -16.31
N PHE A 140 6.08 0.70 -15.01
CA PHE A 140 7.16 1.01 -14.08
C PHE A 140 7.80 -0.25 -13.44
N GLY A 141 7.39 -1.45 -13.85
CA GLY A 141 8.06 -2.72 -13.54
C GLY A 141 7.81 -3.32 -12.15
N GLY A 142 7.47 -2.50 -11.17
CA GLY A 142 7.13 -2.91 -9.80
C GLY A 142 5.71 -3.47 -9.62
N LEU A 143 5.29 -3.59 -8.36
CA LEU A 143 3.94 -3.99 -7.95
C LEU A 143 3.00 -2.78 -8.11
N ALA A 144 1.84 -2.94 -8.76
CA ALA A 144 0.84 -1.87 -8.82
C ALA A 144 -0.09 -1.94 -7.61
N LYS A 145 -0.45 -0.79 -7.02
CA LYS A 145 -1.45 -0.68 -5.95
C LYS A 145 -2.54 0.32 -6.30
N MET A 146 -3.80 -0.11 -6.30
CA MET A 146 -4.93 0.76 -6.63
C MET A 146 -6.00 0.68 -5.54
N ALA A 147 -6.37 1.82 -4.96
CA ALA A 147 -7.41 1.88 -3.95
C ALA A 147 -8.36 3.06 -4.18
N CYS A 148 -9.65 2.76 -4.39
CA CYS A 148 -10.67 3.77 -4.64
C CYS A 148 -11.79 3.71 -3.60
N MET A 149 -12.40 4.83 -3.26
CA MET A 149 -13.60 4.86 -2.44
C MET A 149 -14.77 4.21 -3.20
N ALA A 150 -15.36 3.15 -2.63
CA ALA A 150 -16.59 2.57 -3.16
C ALA A 150 -17.81 3.28 -2.56
N ARG A 151 -18.76 3.65 -3.43
CA ARG A 151 -20.08 4.14 -3.04
C ARG A 151 -21.14 3.02 -3.10
N SER A 152 -20.78 1.89 -3.69
CA SER A 152 -21.63 0.70 -3.84
C SER A 152 -20.81 -0.57 -3.94
N THR A 153 -21.44 -1.74 -3.77
CA THR A 153 -20.80 -3.04 -4.03
C THR A 153 -20.45 -3.23 -5.51
N ALA A 154 -21.19 -2.57 -6.42
CA ALA A 154 -20.86 -2.55 -7.85
C ALA A 154 -19.52 -1.87 -8.13
N ASP A 155 -19.15 -0.83 -7.37
CA ASP A 155 -17.82 -0.22 -7.45
C ASP A 155 -16.73 -1.20 -7.00
N ALA A 156 -16.97 -1.93 -5.91
CA ALA A 156 -16.06 -2.97 -5.43
C ALA A 156 -15.87 -4.08 -6.46
N ALA A 157 -16.95 -4.57 -7.06
CA ALA A 157 -16.90 -5.56 -8.14
C ALA A 157 -16.15 -5.03 -9.37
N ARG A 158 -16.34 -3.76 -9.74
CA ARG A 158 -15.62 -3.12 -10.85
C ARG A 158 -14.11 -3.01 -10.58
N MET A 159 -13.72 -2.68 -9.35
CA MET A 159 -12.32 -2.70 -8.92
C MET A 159 -11.73 -4.11 -9.03
N LEU A 160 -12.46 -5.14 -8.57
CA LEU A 160 -12.02 -6.54 -8.70
C LEU A 160 -11.96 -7.01 -10.17
N GLY A 161 -12.80 -6.47 -11.04
CA GLY A 161 -12.82 -6.81 -12.47
C GLY A 161 -11.54 -6.44 -13.23
N ILE A 162 -10.63 -5.66 -12.63
CA ILE A 162 -9.35 -5.32 -13.28
C ILE A 162 -8.26 -6.40 -13.11
N TYR A 163 -8.53 -7.45 -12.33
CA TYR A 163 -7.65 -8.61 -12.26
C TYR A 163 -7.83 -9.47 -13.52
N GLY A 164 -6.85 -9.42 -14.42
CA GLY A 164 -6.81 -10.21 -15.65
C GLY A 164 -6.17 -11.59 -15.46
N GLY A 165 -6.77 -12.48 -14.66
CA GLY A 165 -6.23 -13.82 -14.40
C GLY A 165 -5.08 -13.83 -13.38
N ARG A 166 -4.03 -14.65 -13.59
CA ARG A 166 -2.93 -14.87 -12.62
C ARG A 166 -1.93 -13.70 -12.47
N ASP A 167 -2.34 -12.44 -12.66
CA ASP A 167 -1.43 -11.31 -12.44
C ASP A 167 -1.17 -11.11 -10.94
N ARG A 168 0.00 -11.58 -10.49
CA ARG A 168 0.48 -11.46 -9.11
C ARG A 168 1.15 -10.11 -8.82
N ARG A 169 1.13 -9.17 -9.76
CA ARG A 169 1.70 -7.82 -9.65
C ARG A 169 0.65 -6.71 -9.49
N LEU A 170 -0.49 -7.03 -8.86
CA LEU A 170 -1.50 -6.06 -8.50
C LEU A 170 -2.00 -6.24 -7.06
N VAL A 171 -2.05 -5.14 -6.30
CA VAL A 171 -2.77 -5.00 -5.04
C VAL A 171 -3.89 -3.98 -5.25
N ALA A 172 -5.07 -4.46 -5.61
CA ALA A 172 -6.24 -3.62 -5.86
C ALA A 172 -7.46 -4.07 -5.07
N PHE A 173 -8.09 -3.12 -4.39
CA PHE A 173 -9.33 -3.28 -3.62
C PHE A 173 -10.01 -1.92 -3.48
N ALA A 174 -11.30 -1.93 -3.15
CA ALA A 174 -12.04 -0.71 -2.85
C ALA A 174 -12.03 -0.41 -1.33
N MET A 175 -11.97 0.89 -1.01
CA MET A 175 -12.12 1.44 0.33
C MET A 175 -13.59 1.65 0.67
N GLY A 176 -13.85 1.88 1.96
CA GLY A 176 -15.21 2.09 2.49
C GLY A 176 -15.96 0.78 2.72
N ASP A 177 -17.07 0.87 3.43
CA ASP A 177 -17.85 -0.32 3.82
C ASP A 177 -18.34 -1.15 2.62
N PRO A 178 -18.83 -0.55 1.50
CA PRO A 178 -19.19 -1.32 0.32
C PRO A 178 -18.01 -2.04 -0.32
N GLY A 179 -16.80 -1.53 -0.12
CA GLY A 179 -15.54 -2.09 -0.61
C GLY A 179 -14.93 -3.15 0.30
N ARG A 180 -15.40 -3.30 1.54
CA ARG A 180 -14.74 -4.11 2.59
C ARG A 180 -14.41 -5.53 2.13
N ILE A 181 -15.36 -6.24 1.50
CA ILE A 181 -15.17 -7.62 1.04
C ILE A 181 -14.14 -7.75 -0.09
N SER A 182 -13.92 -6.69 -0.88
CA SER A 182 -12.94 -6.71 -1.97
C SER A 182 -11.50 -6.90 -1.47
N ARG A 183 -11.22 -6.57 -0.21
CA ARG A 183 -9.93 -6.82 0.45
C ARG A 183 -9.63 -8.31 0.64
N ILE A 184 -10.66 -9.15 0.65
CA ILE A 184 -10.52 -10.62 0.69
C ILE A 184 -10.54 -11.19 -0.71
N LEU A 185 -11.53 -10.81 -1.51
CA LEU A 185 -11.72 -11.36 -2.86
C LEU A 185 -10.53 -11.08 -3.77
N CYS A 186 -9.84 -9.96 -3.60
CA CYS A 186 -8.63 -9.66 -4.38
C CYS A 186 -7.53 -10.71 -4.25
N MET A 187 -7.44 -11.40 -3.09
CA MET A 187 -6.45 -12.47 -2.86
C MET A 187 -6.73 -13.70 -3.73
N HIS A 188 -8.02 -14.03 -3.93
CA HIS A 188 -8.42 -15.11 -4.84
C HIS A 188 -8.19 -14.75 -6.31
N LEU A 189 -8.17 -13.45 -6.63
CA LEU A 189 -7.93 -12.94 -7.98
C LEU A 189 -6.44 -12.70 -8.28
N GLY A 190 -5.54 -13.00 -7.34
CA GLY A 190 -4.10 -12.97 -7.56
C GLY A 190 -3.32 -11.93 -6.77
N SER A 191 -3.97 -11.10 -5.95
CA SER A 191 -3.28 -10.13 -5.09
C SER A 191 -2.23 -10.84 -4.20
N PRO A 192 -0.98 -10.36 -4.14
CA PRO A 192 0.07 -11.01 -3.36
C PRO A 192 -0.12 -10.86 -1.84
N PHE A 193 -0.80 -9.79 -1.41
CA PHE A 193 -1.22 -9.54 -0.04
C PHE A 193 -2.39 -8.54 -0.03
N THR A 194 -3.04 -8.40 1.11
CA THR A 194 -4.06 -7.38 1.35
C THR A 194 -3.71 -6.54 2.58
N TYR A 195 -4.27 -5.34 2.68
CA TYR A 195 -4.05 -4.47 3.84
C TYR A 195 -5.06 -4.76 4.95
N ALA A 196 -4.54 -5.01 6.15
CA ALA A 196 -5.31 -5.34 7.35
C ALA A 196 -4.83 -4.49 8.54
N SER A 197 -5.61 -4.39 9.62
CA SER A 197 -5.24 -3.67 10.84
C SER A 197 -4.90 -4.62 11.99
N LEU A 198 -4.04 -4.20 12.92
CA LEU A 198 -3.85 -4.92 14.19
C LEU A 198 -5.07 -4.78 15.10
N SER A 199 -5.59 -3.56 15.22
CA SER A 199 -6.74 -3.23 16.06
C SER A 199 -7.52 -2.06 15.47
N ARG A 200 -6.87 -0.90 15.33
CA ARG A 200 -7.47 0.31 14.75
C ARG A 200 -7.24 0.37 13.23
N PRO A 201 -8.28 0.50 12.40
CA PRO A 201 -8.15 0.77 10.97
C PRO A 201 -7.38 2.07 10.69
N THR A 202 -6.50 2.06 9.68
CA THR A 202 -5.85 3.27 9.14
C THR A 202 -6.55 3.80 7.88
N ALA A 203 -7.46 3.01 7.30
CA ALA A 203 -8.24 3.37 6.12
C ALA A 203 -9.68 2.84 6.22
N PRO A 204 -10.67 3.49 5.57
CA PRO A 204 -12.07 3.04 5.59
C PRO A 204 -12.25 1.61 5.07
N GLY A 205 -13.07 0.82 5.78
CA GLY A 205 -13.38 -0.56 5.45
C GLY A 205 -12.21 -1.55 5.62
N GLN A 206 -11.17 -1.22 6.38
CA GLN A 206 -10.05 -2.13 6.65
C GLN A 206 -10.43 -3.17 7.72
N MET A 207 -10.26 -4.44 7.39
CA MET A 207 -10.47 -5.56 8.31
C MET A 207 -9.26 -5.75 9.23
N SER A 208 -9.47 -6.32 10.41
CA SER A 208 -8.37 -6.76 11.27
C SER A 208 -7.67 -8.00 10.69
N VAL A 209 -6.42 -8.25 11.10
CA VAL A 209 -5.69 -9.47 10.76
C VAL A 209 -6.48 -10.72 11.18
N ALA A 210 -7.11 -10.69 12.35
CA ALA A 210 -7.93 -11.79 12.85
C ALA A 210 -9.17 -12.06 11.97
N GLU A 211 -9.86 -10.99 11.53
CA GLU A 211 -10.99 -11.11 10.60
C GLU A 211 -10.55 -11.69 9.25
N VAL A 212 -9.42 -11.23 8.70
CA VAL A 212 -8.87 -11.76 7.44
C VAL A 212 -8.50 -13.23 7.59
N ALA A 213 -7.89 -13.62 8.72
CA ALA A 213 -7.52 -15.01 8.99
C ALA A 213 -8.75 -15.92 9.09
N ALA A 214 -9.81 -15.49 9.79
CA ALA A 214 -11.07 -16.24 9.90
C ALA A 214 -11.71 -16.48 8.53
N LEU A 215 -11.69 -15.49 7.64
CA LEU A 215 -12.23 -15.62 6.28
C LEU A 215 -11.35 -16.44 5.33
N GLY A 216 -10.04 -16.51 5.60
CA GLY A 216 -9.08 -17.34 4.83
C GLY A 216 -9.10 -18.82 5.16
N GLY A 217 -9.59 -19.18 6.34
CA GLY A 217 -9.86 -20.56 6.75
C GLY A 217 -11.21 -21.11 6.29
N ALA A 218 -12.17 -20.25 5.93
CA ALA A 218 -13.57 -20.64 5.68
C ALA A 218 -13.90 -20.92 4.20
N VAL A 219 -13.00 -20.63 3.26
CA VAL A 219 -13.25 -20.81 1.81
C VAL A 219 -12.19 -21.73 1.22
N ALA A 220 -12.33 -23.03 1.50
CA ALA A 220 -11.82 -24.09 0.64
C ALA A 220 -13.05 -24.88 0.14
N PRO A 221 -13.25 -25.02 -1.18
CA PRO A 221 -14.10 -26.11 -1.68
C PRO A 221 -13.47 -27.47 -1.35
#